data_AF-A0A0L1J822-F1
#
_entry.id   AF-A0A0L1J822-F1
#
_cell.length_a   1.000
_cell.length_b   1.000
_cell.length_c   1.000
_cell.angle_alpha   90.00
_cell.angle_beta   90.00
_cell.angle_gamma   90.00
#
_symmetry.space_group_name_H-M   'P 1'
#
loop_
_entity.id
_entity.type
_entity.pdbx_description
1 polymer ?
#
loop_
_entity_poly.entity_id
_entity_poly.type
_entity_poly.pdbx_seq_one_letter_code
_entity_poly.pdbx_strand_id
1 'polypeptide(L)'
;MPEENGWKVDDTVTFAEALAEQGCVDLIDISNGGVHSAQKVKSGAAFQVPFAAAVKKVVGDKVLVAAVGMINNGILADQILNENDLDVILVGRDFQRDTGLAWHFAKDLDVEIAMAAQIRWGFTSFRNASEYIQPNSMKASIFE
;
A
#
# COMPACT_ATOMS: atom_id res chain seq x y z
N MET A 1 0.28 23.16 20.13
CA MET A 1 -0.68 23.91 19.29
C MET A 1 -2.08 23.51 19.74
N PRO A 2 -3.01 24.45 19.94
CA PRO A 2 -4.43 24.09 19.98
C PRO A 2 -4.77 23.28 18.73
N GLU A 3 -5.54 22.20 18.85
CA GLU A 3 -6.00 21.38 17.70
C GLU A 3 -6.68 22.24 16.61
N GLU A 4 -7.19 23.39 17.03
CA GLU A 4 -7.94 24.35 16.24
C GLU A 4 -7.13 25.00 15.11
N ASN A 5 -5.81 25.12 15.27
CA ASN A 5 -4.92 25.83 14.34
C ASN A 5 -4.03 24.90 13.48
N GLY A 6 -4.29 23.59 13.50
CA GLY A 6 -3.54 22.61 12.70
C GLY A 6 -4.19 22.32 11.35
N TRP A 7 -3.40 21.78 10.41
CA TRP A 7 -3.90 21.23 9.15
C TRP A 7 -4.81 20.02 9.41
N LYS A 8 -6.02 20.04 8.84
CA LYS A 8 -7.05 19.01 9.00
C LYS A 8 -7.25 18.24 7.70
N VAL A 9 -8.00 17.14 7.78
CA VAL A 9 -8.32 16.32 6.60
C VAL A 9 -9.07 17.14 5.54
N ASP A 10 -9.98 18.03 5.95
CA ASP A 10 -10.75 18.88 5.03
C ASP A 10 -9.84 19.85 4.25
N ASP A 11 -8.74 20.31 4.86
CA ASP A 11 -7.73 21.12 4.18
C ASP A 11 -7.00 20.28 3.12
N THR A 12 -6.66 19.02 3.43
CA THR A 12 -6.08 18.07 2.45
C THR A 12 -7.03 17.81 1.30
N VAL A 13 -8.31 17.59 1.57
CA VAL A 13 -9.33 17.33 0.55
C VAL A 13 -9.42 18.51 -0.41
N THR A 14 -9.55 19.73 0.13
CA THR A 14 -9.60 20.97 -0.68
C THR A 14 -8.33 21.14 -1.52
N PHE A 15 -7.17 20.87 -0.92
CA PHE A 15 -5.89 20.97 -1.63
C PHE A 15 -5.77 19.93 -2.74
N ALA A 16 -6.19 18.69 -2.49
CA ALA A 16 -6.14 17.60 -3.45
C ALA A 16 -7.07 17.84 -4.65
N GLU A 17 -8.26 18.41 -4.44
CA GLU A 17 -9.14 18.83 -5.54
C GLU A 17 -8.44 19.85 -6.45
N ALA A 18 -7.81 20.87 -5.86
CA ALA A 18 -7.07 21.87 -6.63
C ALA A 18 -5.89 21.26 -7.41
N LEU A 19 -5.18 20.28 -6.84
CA LEU A 19 -4.12 19.54 -7.54
C LEU A 19 -4.67 18.71 -8.70
N ALA A 20 -5.79 18.02 -8.49
CA ALA A 20 -6.45 17.23 -9.52
C ALA A 20 -6.96 18.10 -10.68
N GLU A 21 -7.46 19.31 -10.40
CA GLU A 21 -7.89 20.27 -11.42
C GLU A 21 -6.74 20.82 -12.26
N GLN A 22 -5.55 20.97 -11.67
CA GLN A 22 -4.37 21.40 -12.42
C GLN A 22 -3.89 20.34 -13.42
N GLY A 23 -4.10 19.05 -13.12
CA GLY A 23 -3.74 17.93 -14.00
C GLY A 23 -2.24 17.68 -14.14
N CYS A 24 -1.41 18.21 -13.23
CA CYS A 24 0.06 18.06 -13.25
C CYS A 24 0.58 17.02 -12.24
N VAL A 25 -0.31 16.41 -11.45
CA VAL A 25 0.03 15.43 -10.41
C VAL A 25 -0.58 14.10 -10.79
N ASP A 26 0.23 13.05 -10.84
CA ASP A 26 -0.24 11.70 -11.20
C ASP A 26 -0.68 10.88 -9.98
N LEU A 27 -0.09 11.14 -8.81
CA LEU A 27 -0.33 10.38 -7.58
C LEU A 27 -0.20 11.29 -6.35
N ILE A 28 -1.13 11.14 -5.40
CA ILE A 28 -1.04 11.77 -4.08
C ILE A 28 -0.84 10.67 -3.01
N ASP A 29 0.31 10.70 -2.33
CA ASP A 29 0.61 9.83 -1.18
C ASP A 29 0.13 10.47 0.14
N ILE A 30 -0.79 9.82 0.83
CA ILE A 30 -1.47 10.37 2.00
C ILE A 30 -0.89 9.81 3.31
N SER A 31 -0.25 10.71 4.07
CA SER A 31 0.22 10.48 5.45
C SER A 31 -0.23 11.59 6.41
N ASN A 32 0.12 11.51 7.69
CA ASN A 32 -0.21 12.52 8.70
C ASN A 32 0.90 12.73 9.75
N GLY A 33 0.82 13.85 10.47
CA GLY A 33 1.71 14.17 11.58
C GLY A 33 3.06 14.74 11.15
N GLY A 34 4.03 14.76 12.07
CA GLY A 34 5.42 15.18 11.81
C GLY A 34 5.68 16.70 11.87
N VAL A 35 4.64 17.53 11.88
CA VAL A 35 4.78 19.00 11.87
C VAL A 35 5.17 19.57 13.24
N HIS A 36 4.76 18.93 14.34
CA HIS A 36 5.06 19.44 15.69
C HIS A 36 5.26 18.30 16.70
N SER A 37 6.29 18.38 17.54
CA SER A 37 6.68 17.31 18.49
C SER A 37 5.59 16.93 19.51
N ALA A 38 4.78 17.90 19.94
CA ALA A 38 3.66 17.67 20.85
C ALA A 38 2.43 16.98 20.23
N GLN A 39 2.45 16.64 18.93
CA GLN A 39 1.35 15.93 18.28
C GLN A 39 1.13 14.55 18.91
N LYS A 40 -0.13 14.17 19.07
CA LYS A 40 -0.53 12.85 19.59
C LYS A 40 -1.10 12.00 18.45
N VAL A 41 -0.24 11.25 17.78
CA VAL A 41 -0.66 10.35 16.69
C VAL A 41 -1.21 9.05 17.29
N LYS A 42 -2.47 8.74 16.99
CA LYS A 42 -3.06 7.42 17.28
C LYS A 42 -2.66 6.47 16.15
N SER A 43 -1.71 5.58 16.41
CA SER A 43 -1.24 4.59 15.44
C SER A 43 -1.97 3.26 15.59
N GLY A 44 -1.97 2.47 14.52
CA GLY A 44 -2.63 1.17 14.41
C GLY A 44 -2.56 0.66 12.98
N ALA A 45 -3.04 -0.56 12.73
CA ALA A 45 -3.13 -1.08 11.37
C ALA A 45 -3.92 -0.11 10.47
N ALA A 46 -3.37 0.21 9.30
CA ALA A 46 -4.04 1.04 8.29
C ALA A 46 -4.52 2.43 8.79
N PHE A 47 -3.93 2.98 9.86
CA PHE A 47 -4.48 4.16 10.55
C PHE A 47 -4.60 5.43 9.71
N GLN A 48 -3.93 5.51 8.55
CA GLN A 48 -4.01 6.66 7.64
C GLN A 48 -4.96 6.43 6.46
N VAL A 49 -5.46 5.21 6.24
CA VAL A 49 -6.38 4.87 5.15
C VAL A 49 -7.63 5.76 5.14
N PRO A 50 -8.26 6.10 6.29
CA PRO A 50 -9.43 6.99 6.26
C PRO A 50 -9.14 8.37 5.63
N PHE A 51 -7.92 8.90 5.74
CA PHE A 51 -7.53 10.16 5.11
C PHE A 51 -7.36 9.98 3.60
N ALA A 52 -6.73 8.89 3.17
CA ALA A 52 -6.57 8.57 1.75
C ALA A 52 -7.94 8.38 1.08
N ALA A 53 -8.85 7.63 1.73
CA ALA A 53 -10.21 7.41 1.24
C ALA A 53 -11.01 8.72 1.15
N ALA A 54 -10.83 9.66 2.09
CA ALA A 54 -11.46 10.97 2.01
C ALA A 54 -10.99 11.77 0.78
N VAL A 55 -9.70 11.69 0.45
CA VAL A 55 -9.13 12.33 -0.76
C VAL A 55 -9.61 11.63 -2.03
N LYS A 56 -9.56 10.29 -2.10
CA LYS A 56 -10.02 9.53 -3.27
C LYS A 56 -11.47 9.86 -3.65
N LYS A 57 -12.36 9.99 -2.66
CA LYS A 57 -13.78 10.34 -2.87
C LYS A 57 -14.00 11.64 -3.64
N VAL A 58 -13.12 12.63 -3.48
CA VAL A 58 -13.28 13.94 -4.14
C VAL A 58 -12.52 14.03 -5.46
N VAL A 59 -11.34 13.43 -5.53
CA VAL A 59 -10.51 13.52 -6.75
C VAL A 59 -10.91 12.48 -7.80
N GLY A 60 -11.52 11.37 -7.39
CA GLY A 60 -11.93 10.28 -8.27
C GLY A 60 -10.74 9.73 -9.08
N ASP A 61 -10.96 9.55 -10.38
CA ASP A 61 -9.95 9.01 -11.31
C ASP A 61 -9.07 10.09 -11.95
N LYS A 62 -9.19 11.36 -11.54
CA LYS A 62 -8.37 12.45 -12.08
C LYS A 62 -6.91 12.35 -11.65
N VAL A 63 -6.67 11.76 -10.48
CA VAL A 63 -5.35 11.53 -9.90
C VAL A 63 -5.40 10.25 -9.08
N LEU A 64 -4.31 9.49 -9.09
CA LEU A 64 -4.20 8.29 -8.26
C LEU A 64 -4.01 8.69 -6.78
N VAL A 65 -4.48 7.87 -5.86
CA VAL A 65 -4.32 8.06 -4.42
C VAL A 65 -3.66 6.86 -3.79
N ALA A 66 -2.55 7.10 -3.10
CA ALA A 66 -1.84 6.09 -2.33
C ALA A 66 -2.19 6.16 -0.85
N ALA A 67 -2.22 4.99 -0.19
CA ALA A 67 -2.25 4.89 1.25
C ALA A 67 -0.98 4.23 1.81
N VAL A 68 -0.55 4.73 2.97
CA VAL A 68 0.56 4.19 3.76
C VAL A 68 0.16 4.07 5.22
N GLY A 69 0.91 3.29 6.00
CA GLY A 69 0.82 3.30 7.45
C GLY A 69 0.37 1.97 8.05
N MET A 70 1.36 1.17 8.48
CA MET A 70 1.14 -0.13 9.15
C MET A 70 0.25 -1.09 8.35
N ILE A 71 0.48 -1.15 7.03
CA ILE A 71 -0.12 -2.11 6.10
C ILE A 71 0.94 -3.16 5.83
N ASN A 72 0.78 -4.36 6.40
CA ASN A 72 1.88 -5.30 6.63
C ASN A 72 1.64 -6.73 6.12
N ASN A 73 0.53 -6.98 5.44
CA ASN A 73 0.21 -8.26 4.83
C ASN A 73 -0.62 -8.02 3.55
N GLY A 74 -0.61 -9.00 2.65
CA GLY A 74 -1.27 -8.90 1.35
C GLY A 74 -2.79 -8.80 1.47
N ILE A 75 -3.39 -9.55 2.39
CA ILE A 75 -4.85 -9.55 2.62
C ILE A 75 -5.34 -8.15 3.00
N LEU A 76 -4.68 -7.50 3.97
CA LEU A 76 -5.04 -6.15 4.39
C LEU A 76 -4.82 -5.13 3.26
N ALA A 77 -3.73 -5.26 2.50
CA ALA A 77 -3.47 -4.38 1.36
C ALA A 77 -4.57 -4.48 0.30
N ASP A 78 -4.96 -5.71 -0.07
CA ASP A 78 -6.02 -5.98 -1.05
C ASP A 78 -7.39 -5.50 -0.56
N GLN A 79 -7.73 -5.74 0.72
CA GLN A 79 -8.95 -5.21 1.33
C GLN A 79 -9.01 -3.68 1.24
N ILE A 80 -7.91 -2.99 1.55
CA ILE A 80 -7.86 -1.53 1.50
C ILE A 80 -8.10 -1.02 0.08
N LEU A 81 -7.42 -1.60 -0.91
CA LEU A 81 -7.58 -1.24 -2.32
C LEU A 81 -9.04 -1.40 -2.76
N ASN A 82 -9.64 -2.57 -2.51
CA ASN A 82 -10.99 -2.90 -2.97
C ASN A 82 -12.09 -2.14 -2.22
N GLU A 83 -12.01 -2.01 -0.89
CA GLU A 83 -13.09 -1.41 -0.09
C GLU A 83 -13.07 0.12 -0.11
N ASN A 84 -11.92 0.74 -0.37
CA ASN A 84 -11.76 2.20 -0.31
C ASN A 84 -11.51 2.83 -1.68
N ASP A 85 -11.53 2.03 -2.75
CA ASP A 85 -11.26 2.46 -4.12
C ASP A 85 -9.88 3.13 -4.26
N LEU A 86 -8.90 2.69 -3.47
CA LEU A 86 -7.56 3.26 -3.49
C LEU A 86 -6.72 2.63 -4.59
N ASP A 87 -5.76 3.39 -5.11
CA ASP A 87 -5.00 2.99 -6.30
C ASP A 87 -3.68 2.30 -5.94
N VAL A 88 -3.04 2.72 -4.84
CA VAL A 88 -1.69 2.26 -4.47
C VAL A 88 -1.57 2.05 -2.96
N ILE A 89 -0.91 0.96 -2.57
CA ILE A 89 -0.45 0.74 -1.19
C ILE A 89 1.05 0.93 -1.14
N LEU A 90 1.51 1.78 -0.22
CA LEU A 90 2.92 1.98 0.07
C LEU A 90 3.28 1.32 1.41
N VAL A 91 4.40 0.60 1.41
CA VAL A 91 4.88 -0.13 2.57
C VAL A 91 6.32 0.29 2.88
N GLY A 92 6.60 0.61 4.15
CA GLY A 92 7.90 1.08 4.60
C GLY A 92 8.64 0.06 5.44
N ARG A 93 8.36 0.04 6.75
CA ARG A 93 9.08 -0.77 7.75
C ARG A 93 9.10 -2.28 7.47
N ASP A 94 8.10 -2.82 6.78
CA ASP A 94 8.09 -4.26 6.49
C ASP A 94 9.11 -4.63 5.41
N PHE A 95 9.30 -3.80 4.39
CA PHE A 95 10.39 -4.00 3.42
C PHE A 95 11.79 -3.91 4.05
N GLN A 96 11.96 -3.17 5.15
CA GLN A 96 13.23 -3.14 5.87
C GLN A 96 13.51 -4.43 6.63
N ARG A 97 12.46 -5.11 7.12
CA ARG A 97 12.57 -6.38 7.84
C ARG A 97 12.64 -7.57 6.89
N ASP A 98 12.01 -7.44 5.73
CA ASP A 98 11.82 -8.50 4.77
C ASP A 98 11.89 -7.95 3.34
N THR A 99 13.01 -8.22 2.68
CA THR A 99 13.22 -7.81 1.28
C THR A 99 12.38 -8.62 0.29
N GLY A 100 11.81 -9.75 0.72
CA GLY A 100 10.92 -10.61 -0.05
C GLY A 100 9.43 -10.28 0.14
N LEU A 101 9.08 -9.14 0.74
CA LEU A 101 7.71 -8.82 1.16
C LEU A 101 6.67 -8.94 0.04
N ALA A 102 7.01 -8.54 -1.19
CA ALA A 102 6.12 -8.67 -2.34
C ALA A 102 5.73 -10.14 -2.61
N TRP A 103 6.63 -11.09 -2.32
CA TRP A 103 6.35 -12.51 -2.46
C TRP A 103 5.47 -13.03 -1.33
N HIS A 104 5.65 -12.52 -0.11
CA HIS A 104 4.75 -12.85 0.99
C HIS A 104 3.34 -12.31 0.73
N PHE A 105 3.19 -11.10 0.19
CA PHE A 105 1.88 -10.57 -0.20
C PHE A 105 1.26 -11.41 -1.32
N ALA A 106 2.04 -11.84 -2.30
CA ALA A 106 1.57 -12.74 -3.35
C ALA A 106 1.08 -14.09 -2.78
N LYS A 107 1.81 -14.63 -1.79
CA LYS A 107 1.43 -15.85 -1.07
C LYS A 107 0.15 -15.66 -0.25
N ASP A 108 0.02 -14.54 0.45
CA ASP A 108 -1.17 -14.19 1.24
C ASP A 108 -2.44 -14.14 0.37
N LEU A 109 -2.30 -13.69 -0.88
CA LEU A 109 -3.38 -13.50 -1.86
C LEU A 109 -3.57 -14.68 -2.82
N ASP A 110 -2.74 -15.73 -2.73
CA ASP A 110 -2.74 -16.88 -3.65
C ASP A 110 -2.59 -16.47 -5.14
N VAL A 111 -1.73 -15.48 -5.43
CA VAL A 111 -1.48 -14.96 -6.79
C VAL A 111 -0.07 -15.25 -7.29
N GLU A 112 0.07 -15.32 -8.61
CA GLU A 112 1.38 -15.46 -9.27
C GLU A 112 2.03 -14.09 -9.50
N ILE A 113 3.34 -13.98 -9.26
CA ILE A 113 4.15 -12.79 -9.56
C ILE A 113 5.36 -13.13 -10.41
N ALA A 114 5.80 -12.18 -11.23
CA ALA A 114 6.99 -12.33 -12.06
C ALA A 114 8.26 -12.38 -11.20
N MET A 115 9.21 -13.25 -11.59
CA MET A 115 10.49 -13.39 -10.89
C MET A 115 11.70 -13.22 -11.79
N ALA A 116 12.78 -12.73 -11.19
CA ALA A 116 14.08 -12.69 -11.80
C ALA A 116 14.53 -14.11 -12.22
N ALA A 117 14.96 -14.26 -13.47
CA ALA A 117 15.29 -15.55 -14.06
C ALA A 117 16.36 -16.33 -13.30
N GLN A 118 17.25 -15.63 -12.59
CA GLN A 118 18.38 -16.18 -11.84
C GLN A 118 17.94 -17.04 -10.63
N ILE A 119 16.81 -16.70 -10.02
CA ILE A 119 16.30 -17.34 -8.79
C ILE A 119 15.02 -18.13 -9.03
N ARG A 120 14.31 -17.90 -10.15
CA ARG A 120 12.99 -18.49 -10.39
C ARG A 120 12.94 -20.02 -10.38
N TRP A 121 14.02 -20.66 -10.82
CA TRP A 121 14.09 -22.12 -10.97
C TRP A 121 13.97 -22.86 -9.62
N GLY A 122 14.27 -22.21 -8.49
CA GLY A 122 14.10 -22.80 -7.16
C GLY A 122 12.63 -22.90 -6.71
N PHE A 123 11.73 -22.19 -7.39
CA PHE A 123 10.33 -22.03 -7.00
C PHE A 123 9.36 -22.34 -8.16
N THR A 124 9.84 -22.99 -9.22
CA THR A 124 9.04 -23.36 -10.38
C THR A 124 9.39 -24.78 -10.81
N SER A 125 8.44 -25.48 -11.44
CA SER A 125 8.64 -26.84 -11.95
C SER A 125 9.73 -26.84 -13.04
N PHE A 126 10.77 -27.67 -12.88
CA PHE A 126 11.95 -27.73 -13.78
C PHE A 126 11.65 -28.03 -15.27
N ARG A 127 10.41 -28.41 -15.61
CA ARG A 127 9.96 -28.64 -16.99
C ARG A 127 8.82 -27.65 -17.27
N ASN A 128 9.11 -26.59 -18.04
CA ASN A 128 8.21 -25.47 -18.39
C ASN A 128 7.96 -24.43 -17.27
N ALA A 129 9.03 -23.97 -16.61
CA ALA A 129 8.93 -22.85 -15.68
C ALA A 129 8.49 -21.56 -16.40
N SER A 130 7.31 -21.07 -16.04
CA SER A 130 6.81 -19.73 -16.36
C SER A 130 7.76 -18.65 -15.81
N GLU A 131 7.66 -17.43 -16.32
CA GLU A 131 8.28 -16.26 -15.65
C GLU A 131 7.63 -15.94 -14.30
N TYR A 132 6.44 -16.51 -14.05
CA TYR A 132 5.65 -16.36 -12.85
C TYR A 132 5.79 -17.55 -11.87
N ILE A 133 5.75 -17.27 -10.56
CA ILE A 133 5.69 -18.29 -9.50
C ILE A 133 4.27 -18.84 -9.37
N GLN A 134 4.10 -20.15 -9.42
CA GLN A 134 2.80 -20.75 -9.11
C GLN A 134 2.52 -20.69 -7.61
N PRO A 135 1.28 -20.41 -7.15
CA PRO A 135 1.04 -20.19 -5.73
C PRO A 135 1.37 -21.44 -4.88
N ASN A 136 1.22 -22.62 -5.48
CA ASN A 136 1.53 -23.90 -4.86
C ASN A 136 3.02 -24.17 -4.64
N SER A 137 3.94 -23.44 -5.27
CA SER A 137 5.39 -23.67 -5.09
C SER A 137 5.98 -22.97 -3.87
N MET A 138 5.21 -22.08 -3.24
CA MET A 138 5.55 -21.39 -1.99
C MET A 138 4.94 -22.06 -0.75
N LYS A 139 4.36 -23.27 -0.92
CA LYS A 139 3.79 -24.05 0.17
C LYS A 139 4.87 -24.45 1.17
N ALA A 140 4.45 -24.45 2.42
CA ALA A 140 5.23 -24.86 3.57
C ALA A 140 5.93 -26.19 3.32
N SER A 141 7.18 -26.27 3.78
CA SER A 141 7.89 -27.53 3.90
C SER A 141 7.03 -28.53 4.68
N ILE A 142 7.16 -29.83 4.42
CA ILE A 142 6.49 -30.90 5.20
C ILE A 142 6.87 -30.90 6.69
N PHE A 143 7.73 -29.98 7.11
CA PHE A 143 8.23 -29.79 8.48
C PHE A 143 7.58 -28.59 9.20
N GLU A 144 6.68 -27.84 8.55
CA GLU A 144 5.70 -26.97 9.23
C GLU A 144 4.35 -27.68 9.36
#